data_AF-A0A960WT48-F1
#
_entry.id   AF-A0A960WT48-F1
#
_cell.length_a   1.000
_cell.length_b   1.000
_cell.length_c   1.000
_cell.angle_alpha   90.00
_cell.angle_beta   90.00
_cell.angle_gamma   90.00
#
_symmetry.space_group_name_H-M   'P 1'
#
loop_
_entity.id
_entity.type
_entity.pdbx_description
1 polymer ?
#
loop_
_entity_poly.entity_id
_entity_poly.type
_entity_poly.pdbx_seq_one_letter_code
_entity_poly.pdbx_strand_id
1 'polypeptide(L)'
;MSMFPAMLIQVGLIFLPFVLMLAVRARVKGRAGRLFFALLIALAAGWAARHASMDLGWKPLLKGGHVAGLSPAALFWTFFAGQFIALLFFALPRERTVSFVVPPQAGGEPLPPGWATWRVGHTGRDQMYYEEYRDGRWERLEISGEMLTGPAHHVIYFASPADWAQRYPAWAQQRRGEIIARIKSAFPEPDYEYHGA
;
A
#
# COMPACT_ATOMS: atom_id res chain seq x y z
N MET A 1 18.98 -33.82 19.81
CA MET A 1 19.15 -33.23 18.46
C MET A 1 20.19 -32.13 18.57
N SER A 2 21.18 -32.07 17.66
CA SER A 2 22.12 -30.94 17.64
C SER A 2 21.36 -29.62 17.43
N MET A 3 21.85 -28.50 17.97
CA MET A 3 21.17 -27.21 17.84
C MET A 3 21.08 -26.75 16.37
N PHE A 4 22.04 -27.17 15.55
CA PHE A 4 22.18 -26.70 14.18
C PHE A 4 21.01 -27.10 13.24
N PRO A 5 20.59 -28.38 13.15
CA PRO A 5 19.39 -28.77 12.41
C PRO A 5 18.11 -28.08 12.89
N ALA A 6 17.95 -27.90 14.21
CA ALA A 6 16.76 -27.27 14.77
C ALA A 6 16.64 -25.80 14.33
N MET A 7 17.78 -25.10 14.30
CA MET A 7 17.86 -23.71 13.85
C MET A 7 17.59 -23.60 12.34
N LEU A 8 18.12 -24.51 11.52
CA LEU A 8 17.86 -24.52 10.07
C LEU A 8 16.36 -24.71 9.76
N ILE A 9 15.69 -25.64 10.44
CA ILE A 9 14.25 -25.85 10.30
C ILE A 9 13.48 -24.57 10.66
N GLN A 10 13.83 -23.94 11.79
CA GLN A 10 13.17 -22.71 12.24
C GLN A 10 13.38 -21.55 11.26
N VAL A 11 14.61 -21.35 10.78
CA VAL A 11 14.93 -20.32 9.77
C VAL A 11 14.14 -20.58 8.48
N GLY A 12 14.10 -21.83 8.01
CA GLY A 12 13.33 -22.21 6.82
C GLY A 12 11.84 -21.90 6.96
N LEU A 13 11.22 -22.32 8.06
CA LEU A 13 9.80 -22.09 8.34
C LEU A 13 9.44 -20.60 8.48
N ILE A 14 10.40 -19.77 8.89
CA ILE A 14 10.19 -18.32 9.02
C ILE A 14 10.36 -17.63 7.67
N PHE A 15 11.50 -17.83 6.97
CA PHE A 15 11.89 -16.97 5.84
C PHE A 15 11.43 -17.48 4.47
N LEU A 16 11.33 -18.80 4.27
CA LEU A 16 10.94 -19.37 2.97
C LEU A 16 9.55 -18.88 2.50
N PRO A 17 8.52 -18.78 3.37
CA PRO A 17 7.23 -18.21 2.99
C PRO A 17 7.31 -16.82 2.34
N PHE A 18 8.17 -15.94 2.87
CA PHE A 18 8.35 -14.59 2.33
C PHE A 18 9.02 -14.59 0.96
N VAL A 19 10.05 -15.41 0.77
CA VAL A 19 10.73 -15.56 -0.53
C VAL A 19 9.74 -16.06 -1.59
N LEU A 20 8.93 -17.06 -1.26
CA LEU A 20 7.88 -17.56 -2.15
C LEU A 20 6.84 -16.47 -2.46
N MET A 21 6.44 -15.70 -1.46
CA MET A 21 5.47 -14.61 -1.66
C MET A 21 6.02 -13.48 -2.54
N LEU A 22 7.33 -13.18 -2.47
CA LEU A 22 7.97 -12.24 -3.39
C LEU A 22 7.91 -12.74 -4.84
N ALA A 23 8.19 -14.03 -5.06
CA ALA A 23 8.07 -14.65 -6.39
C ALA A 23 6.63 -14.64 -6.90
N VAL A 24 5.64 -14.95 -6.05
CA VAL A 24 4.21 -14.84 -6.37
C VAL A 24 3.86 -13.42 -6.75
N ARG A 25 4.28 -12.42 -5.96
CA ARG A 25 4.00 -11.00 -6.24
C ARG A 25 4.57 -10.55 -7.57
N ALA A 26 5.72 -11.06 -7.99
CA ALA A 26 6.32 -10.77 -9.28
C ALA A 26 5.54 -11.35 -10.48
N ARG A 27 4.76 -12.42 -10.26
CA ARG A 27 4.06 -13.16 -11.33
C ARG A 27 2.54 -12.95 -11.32
N VAL A 28 1.94 -12.68 -10.17
CA VAL A 28 0.49 -12.62 -9.97
C VAL A 28 0.08 -11.16 -9.72
N LYS A 29 -0.54 -10.55 -10.73
CA LYS A 29 -0.97 -9.13 -10.67
C LYS A 29 -2.22 -8.94 -9.80
N GLY A 30 -3.16 -9.89 -9.86
CA GLY A 30 -4.46 -9.81 -9.18
C GLY A 30 -4.37 -9.94 -7.66
N ARG A 31 -5.18 -9.15 -6.93
CA ARG A 31 -5.28 -9.19 -5.46
C ARG A 31 -5.79 -10.55 -4.98
N ALA A 32 -6.85 -11.07 -5.59
CA ALA A 32 -7.43 -12.37 -5.26
C ALA A 32 -6.41 -13.51 -5.41
N GLY A 33 -5.65 -13.51 -6.51
CA GLY A 33 -4.59 -14.51 -6.73
C GLY A 33 -3.50 -14.43 -5.66
N ARG A 34 -3.04 -13.22 -5.30
CA ARG A 34 -2.04 -13.05 -4.24
C ARG A 34 -2.56 -13.49 -2.87
N LEU A 35 -3.82 -13.22 -2.54
CA LEU A 35 -4.45 -13.70 -1.30
C LEU A 35 -4.55 -15.23 -1.26
N PHE A 36 -4.96 -15.85 -2.38
CA PHE A 36 -5.01 -17.29 -2.50
C PHE A 36 -3.65 -17.95 -2.24
N PHE A 37 -2.58 -17.43 -2.88
CA PHE A 37 -1.24 -17.95 -2.66
C PHE A 37 -0.71 -17.67 -1.24
N ALA A 38 -1.02 -16.51 -0.64
CA ALA A 38 -0.66 -16.23 0.75
C ALA A 38 -1.28 -17.27 1.71
N LEU A 39 -2.55 -17.64 1.50
CA LEU A 39 -3.22 -18.69 2.26
C LEU A 39 -2.55 -20.05 2.07
N LEU A 40 -2.27 -20.45 0.82
CA LEU A 40 -1.60 -21.72 0.52
C LEU A 40 -0.21 -21.82 1.16
N ILE A 41 0.59 -20.75 1.06
CA ILE A 41 1.93 -20.70 1.64
C ILE A 41 1.85 -20.79 3.18
N ALA A 42 0.92 -20.06 3.79
CA ALA A 42 0.71 -20.14 5.24
C ALA A 42 0.27 -21.54 5.70
N LEU A 43 -0.65 -22.19 4.96
CA LEU A 43 -1.07 -23.56 5.23
C LEU A 43 0.10 -24.54 5.15
N ALA A 44 0.93 -24.42 4.11
CA ALA A 44 2.11 -25.26 3.93
C ALA A 44 3.13 -25.06 5.07
N ALA A 45 3.35 -23.81 5.51
CA ALA A 45 4.24 -23.52 6.64
C ALA A 45 3.73 -24.12 7.96
N GLY A 46 2.42 -23.99 8.24
CA GLY A 46 1.80 -24.62 9.41
C GLY A 46 1.92 -26.15 9.37
N TRP A 47 1.64 -26.75 8.20
CA TRP A 47 1.74 -28.20 8.01
C TRP A 47 3.17 -28.71 8.21
N ALA A 48 4.16 -28.03 7.63
CA ALA A 48 5.57 -28.35 7.77
C ALA A 48 6.04 -28.23 9.24
N ALA A 49 5.60 -27.20 9.97
CA ALA A 49 5.91 -27.04 11.40
C ALA A 49 5.36 -28.20 12.24
N ARG A 50 4.13 -28.66 11.93
CA ARG A 50 3.52 -29.83 12.59
C ARG A 50 4.31 -31.10 12.32
N HIS A 51 4.64 -31.40 11.06
CA HIS A 51 5.41 -32.59 10.70
C HIS A 51 6.82 -32.57 11.29
N ALA A 52 7.53 -31.45 11.22
CA ALA A 52 8.83 -31.31 11.85
C ALA A 52 8.74 -31.60 13.37
N SER A 53 7.66 -31.20 14.03
CA SER A 53 7.46 -31.50 15.45
C SER A 53 7.16 -32.98 15.73
N MET A 54 6.31 -33.62 14.93
CA MET A 54 5.93 -35.02 15.12
C MET A 54 7.05 -35.99 14.75
N ASP A 55 7.68 -35.78 13.58
CA ASP A 55 8.58 -36.75 12.97
C ASP A 55 10.03 -36.53 13.41
N LEU A 56 10.42 -35.27 13.61
CA LEU A 56 11.80 -34.89 13.95
C LEU A 56 11.96 -34.45 15.42
N GLY A 57 10.87 -34.42 16.19
CA GLY A 57 10.87 -33.90 17.55
C GLY A 57 11.25 -32.42 17.63
N TRP A 58 11.14 -31.68 16.52
CA TRP A 58 11.50 -30.27 16.49
C TRP A 58 10.55 -29.44 17.35
N LYS A 59 11.14 -28.46 18.03
CA LYS A 59 10.42 -27.46 18.81
C LYS A 59 11.09 -26.11 18.58
N PRO A 60 10.31 -25.02 18.44
CA PRO A 60 10.87 -23.71 18.17
C PRO A 60 11.63 -23.18 19.39
N LEU A 61 12.73 -22.51 19.10
CA LEU A 61 13.55 -21.80 20.07
C LEU A 61 13.02 -20.38 20.23
N LEU A 62 12.74 -20.00 21.47
CA LEU A 62 12.37 -18.65 21.87
C LEU A 62 13.64 -17.80 22.04
N LYS A 63 13.45 -16.48 22.13
CA LYS A 63 14.51 -15.54 22.50
C LYS A 63 15.07 -15.96 23.87
N GLY A 64 16.36 -16.25 23.94
CA GLY A 64 17.03 -16.80 25.14
C GLY A 64 17.31 -18.31 25.08
N GLY A 65 16.98 -18.99 23.99
CA GLY A 65 17.35 -20.40 23.77
C GLY A 65 16.41 -21.42 24.44
N HIS A 66 15.36 -20.95 25.12
CA HIS A 66 14.33 -21.83 25.67
C HIS A 66 13.49 -22.47 24.57
N VAL A 67 13.18 -23.75 24.74
CA VAL A 67 12.34 -24.51 23.82
C VAL A 67 10.88 -24.26 24.16
N ALA A 68 10.05 -23.92 23.16
CA ALA A 68 8.62 -23.73 23.40
C ALA A 68 7.92 -25.07 23.71
N GLY A 69 7.12 -25.09 24.78
CA GLY A 69 6.32 -26.24 25.20
C GLY A 69 5.03 -26.44 24.39
N LEU A 70 5.05 -26.16 23.09
CA LEU A 70 3.86 -26.22 22.23
C LEU A 70 3.63 -27.65 21.70
N SER A 71 2.36 -28.05 21.61
CA SER A 71 1.98 -29.29 20.94
C SER A 71 2.15 -29.16 19.41
N PRO A 72 2.27 -30.27 18.65
CA PRO A 72 2.31 -30.19 17.19
C PRO A 72 1.11 -29.48 16.57
N ALA A 73 -0.08 -29.62 17.16
CA ALA A 73 -1.27 -28.92 16.73
C ALA A 73 -1.21 -27.41 17.02
N ALA A 74 -0.67 -27.01 18.17
CA ALA A 74 -0.45 -25.60 18.48
C ALA A 74 0.60 -24.98 17.53
N LEU A 75 1.67 -25.71 17.22
CA LEU A 75 2.69 -25.27 16.26
C LEU A 75 2.11 -25.03 14.86
N PHE A 76 1.21 -25.90 14.39
CA PHE A 76 0.49 -25.67 13.13
C PHE A 76 -0.18 -24.30 13.13
N TRP A 77 -1.01 -24.03 14.14
CA TRP A 77 -1.81 -22.81 14.20
C TRP A 77 -0.96 -21.56 14.39
N THR A 78 0.09 -21.62 15.21
CA THR A 78 1.00 -20.48 15.41
C THR A 78 1.71 -20.09 14.12
N PHE A 79 2.27 -21.07 13.39
CA PHE A 79 2.94 -20.77 12.12
C PHE A 79 1.96 -20.39 11.02
N PHE A 80 0.82 -21.07 10.92
CA PHE A 80 -0.23 -20.71 9.97
C PHE A 80 -0.71 -19.27 10.18
N ALA A 81 -1.17 -18.93 11.39
CA ALA A 81 -1.74 -17.62 11.67
C ALA A 81 -0.67 -16.51 11.56
N GLY A 82 0.53 -16.73 12.11
CA GLY A 82 1.62 -15.78 12.05
C GLY A 82 2.06 -15.49 10.61
N GLN A 83 2.26 -16.54 9.80
CA GLN A 83 2.61 -16.37 8.40
C GLN A 83 1.47 -15.75 7.60
N PHE A 84 0.23 -16.19 7.78
CA PHE A 84 -0.90 -15.62 7.06
C PHE A 84 -1.03 -14.12 7.30
N ILE A 85 -1.01 -13.67 8.56
CA ILE A 85 -1.05 -12.25 8.92
C ILE A 85 0.13 -11.49 8.28
N ALA A 86 1.35 -12.02 8.37
CA ALA A 86 2.52 -11.37 7.78
C ALA A 86 2.41 -11.27 6.25
N LEU A 87 1.92 -12.31 5.58
CA LEU A 87 1.76 -12.35 4.13
C LEU A 87 0.60 -11.49 3.62
N LEU A 88 -0.40 -11.17 4.46
CA LEU A 88 -1.43 -10.20 4.11
C LEU A 88 -0.84 -8.84 3.75
N PHE A 89 0.24 -8.40 4.40
CA PHE A 89 0.95 -7.15 4.04
C PHE A 89 1.58 -7.18 2.64
N PHE A 90 1.80 -8.36 2.07
CA PHE A 90 2.31 -8.53 0.69
C PHE A 90 1.18 -8.72 -0.32
N ALA A 91 0.08 -9.37 0.10
CA ALA A 91 -1.08 -9.62 -0.75
C ALA A 91 -1.93 -8.37 -0.93
N LEU A 92 -2.06 -7.58 0.14
CA LEU A 92 -2.74 -6.30 0.14
C LEU A 92 -1.67 -5.24 -0.19
N PRO A 93 -1.70 -4.63 -1.38
CA PRO A 93 -0.83 -3.47 -1.59
C PRO A 93 -1.17 -2.45 -0.51
N ARG A 94 -0.16 -1.97 0.24
CA ARG A 94 -0.26 -0.61 0.78
C ARG A 94 -0.64 0.24 -0.42
N GLU A 95 -1.80 0.87 -0.37
CA GLU A 95 -2.11 1.93 -1.31
C GLU A 95 -0.86 2.78 -1.42
N ARG A 96 -0.40 3.02 -2.66
CA ARG A 96 0.75 3.89 -2.86
C ARG A 96 0.42 5.15 -2.11
N THR A 97 1.05 5.35 -0.96
CA THR A 97 1.28 6.69 -0.46
C THR A 97 1.93 7.34 -1.66
N VAL A 98 1.17 8.20 -2.35
CA VAL A 98 1.69 8.97 -3.47
C VAL A 98 2.90 9.65 -2.86
N SER A 99 4.09 9.17 -3.21
CA SER A 99 5.31 9.73 -2.68
C SER A 99 5.31 11.16 -3.19
N PHE A 100 4.97 12.09 -2.31
CA PHE A 100 5.10 13.52 -2.48
C PHE A 100 6.60 13.84 -2.54
N VAL A 101 7.27 13.38 -3.60
CA VAL A 101 8.51 14.02 -4.01
C VAL A 101 8.04 15.33 -4.60
N VAL A 102 8.14 16.38 -3.81
CA VAL A 102 8.10 17.76 -4.29
C VAL A 102 9.43 17.94 -5.04
N PRO A 103 9.50 17.90 -6.39
CA PRO A 103 10.64 18.46 -7.09
C PRO A 103 10.90 19.86 -6.55
N PRO A 104 12.18 20.24 -6.39
CA PRO A 104 12.54 21.58 -5.96
C PRO A 104 11.78 22.60 -6.80
N GLN A 105 11.15 23.57 -6.14
CA GLN A 105 10.59 24.71 -6.85
C GLN A 105 11.72 25.51 -7.52
N ALA A 106 11.39 26.07 -8.68
CA ALA A 106 12.18 27.02 -9.45
C ALA A 106 13.37 26.45 -10.24
N GLY A 107 13.07 25.77 -11.35
CA GLY A 107 14.03 25.57 -12.43
C GLY A 107 13.29 25.06 -13.65
N GLY A 108 13.41 25.74 -14.78
CA GLY A 108 12.80 25.34 -16.06
C GLY A 108 13.42 24.08 -16.67
N GLU A 109 13.92 23.17 -15.84
CA GLU A 109 14.54 21.93 -16.28
C GLU A 109 13.46 20.92 -16.67
N PRO A 110 13.58 20.28 -17.85
CA PRO A 110 12.63 19.28 -18.29
C PRO A 110 12.55 18.12 -17.28
N LEU A 111 11.32 17.64 -17.05
CA LEU A 111 11.10 16.48 -16.18
C LEU A 111 11.89 15.26 -16.69
N PRO A 112 12.53 14.47 -15.81
CA PRO A 112 13.20 13.25 -16.24
C PRO A 112 12.22 12.25 -16.88
N PRO A 113 12.69 11.36 -17.77
CA PRO A 113 11.85 10.34 -18.40
C PRO A 113 11.13 9.48 -17.35
N GLY A 114 9.81 9.30 -17.53
CA GLY A 114 8.98 8.45 -16.66
C GLY A 114 8.39 9.15 -15.43
N TRP A 115 8.64 10.45 -15.23
CA TRP A 115 7.99 11.24 -14.17
C TRP A 115 6.55 11.61 -14.53
N ALA A 116 5.69 11.70 -13.52
CA ALA A 116 4.32 12.13 -13.70
C ALA A 116 4.27 13.63 -14.09
N THR A 117 3.45 13.96 -15.08
CA THR A 117 3.26 15.34 -15.56
C THR A 117 2.22 16.11 -14.77
N TRP A 118 1.55 15.47 -13.82
CA TRP A 118 0.59 16.10 -12.91
C TRP A 118 0.71 15.50 -11.52
N ARG A 119 0.29 16.26 -10.52
CA ARG A 119 0.25 15.85 -9.12
C ARG A 119 -0.89 16.56 -8.39
N VAL A 120 -1.30 16.00 -7.26
CA VAL A 120 -2.20 16.65 -6.32
C VAL A 120 -1.61 16.57 -4.93
N GLY A 121 -2.02 17.45 -4.02
CA GLY A 121 -1.62 17.38 -2.64
C GLY A 121 -2.41 18.28 -1.72
N HIS A 122 -1.92 18.42 -0.50
CA HIS A 122 -2.52 19.23 0.55
C HIS A 122 -1.73 20.53 0.75
N THR A 123 -2.44 21.63 0.97
CA THR A 123 -1.91 22.93 1.41
C THR A 123 -2.50 23.24 2.78
N GLY A 124 -1.68 23.17 3.82
CA GLY A 124 -2.18 23.31 5.20
C GLY A 124 -3.06 22.13 5.61
N ARG A 125 -4.04 22.39 6.48
CA ARG A 125 -4.91 21.34 7.04
C ARG A 125 -6.10 21.01 6.13
N ASP A 126 -6.70 22.04 5.52
CA ASP A 126 -8.03 21.92 4.93
C ASP A 126 -8.02 22.01 3.40
N GLN A 127 -6.99 22.63 2.79
CA GLN A 127 -6.97 22.86 1.33
C GLN A 127 -6.18 21.79 0.58
N MET A 128 -6.56 21.61 -0.69
CA MET A 128 -5.86 20.77 -1.63
C MET A 128 -5.33 21.60 -2.79
N TYR A 129 -4.43 21.03 -3.57
CA TYR A 129 -3.98 21.59 -4.83
C TYR A 129 -3.91 20.52 -5.90
N TYR A 130 -4.09 20.96 -7.15
CA TYR A 130 -3.73 20.21 -8.35
C TYR A 130 -2.64 20.97 -9.08
N GLU A 131 -1.61 20.29 -9.54
CA GLU A 131 -0.52 20.88 -10.31
C GLU A 131 -0.25 20.07 -11.58
N GLU A 132 0.06 20.78 -12.66
CA GLU A 132 0.43 20.17 -13.94
C GLU A 132 1.67 20.85 -14.50
N TYR A 133 2.60 20.03 -14.98
CA TYR A 133 3.81 20.50 -15.64
C TYR A 133 3.48 20.87 -17.08
N ARG A 134 3.60 22.16 -17.39
CA ARG A 134 3.28 22.77 -18.68
C ARG A 134 4.35 23.79 -19.01
N ASP A 135 4.82 23.81 -20.26
CA ASP A 135 5.74 24.84 -20.77
C ASP A 135 6.98 25.06 -19.88
N GLY A 136 7.55 23.96 -19.37
CA GLY A 136 8.75 24.02 -18.53
C GLY A 136 8.51 24.43 -17.07
N ARG A 137 7.25 24.54 -16.63
CA ARG A 137 6.90 24.97 -15.26
C ARG A 137 5.73 24.19 -14.69
N TRP A 138 5.65 24.16 -13.37
CA TRP A 138 4.46 23.67 -12.67
C TRP A 138 3.44 24.80 -12.56
N GLU A 139 2.24 24.56 -13.07
CA GLU A 139 1.09 25.44 -12.85
C GLU A 139 0.12 24.81 -11.85
N ARG A 140 -0.34 25.62 -10.88
CA ARG A 140 -1.15 25.16 -9.74
C ARG A 140 -2.59 25.66 -9.83
N LEU A 141 -3.52 24.81 -9.44
CA LEU A 141 -4.90 25.11 -9.08
C LEU A 141 -5.08 24.84 -7.60
N GLU A 142 -5.59 25.83 -6.87
CA GLU A 142 -6.05 25.64 -5.50
C GLU A 142 -7.45 25.03 -5.53
N ILE A 143 -7.66 24.01 -4.71
CA ILE A 143 -8.92 23.30 -4.61
C ILE A 143 -9.37 23.38 -3.15
N SER A 144 -10.56 23.93 -2.94
CA SER A 144 -11.13 24.06 -1.60
C SER A 144 -11.47 22.70 -1.01
N GLY A 145 -11.19 22.54 0.26
CA GLY A 145 -11.62 21.39 1.05
C GLY A 145 -11.86 21.77 2.50
N GLU A 146 -12.42 20.83 3.24
CA GLU A 146 -12.65 20.92 4.69
C GLU A 146 -12.36 19.57 5.34
N MET A 147 -11.78 19.60 6.54
CA MET A 147 -11.56 18.41 7.35
C MET A 147 -12.85 18.02 8.07
N LEU A 148 -13.23 16.75 7.95
CA LEU A 148 -14.40 16.19 8.59
C LEU A 148 -14.01 15.34 9.81
N THR A 149 -14.95 15.16 10.74
CA THR A 149 -14.79 14.27 11.91
C THR A 149 -15.50 12.93 11.74
N GLY A 150 -15.99 12.64 10.53
CA GLY A 150 -16.80 11.47 10.20
C GLY A 150 -15.98 10.30 9.62
N PRO A 151 -16.66 9.31 9.00
CA PRO A 151 -16.00 8.20 8.31
C PRO A 151 -15.08 8.66 7.18
N ALA A 152 -15.47 9.72 6.47
CA ALA A 152 -14.56 10.48 5.61
C ALA A 152 -13.79 11.50 6.45
N HIS A 153 -12.51 11.65 6.16
CA HIS A 153 -11.64 12.59 6.86
C HIS A 153 -11.64 13.98 6.22
N HIS A 154 -11.98 14.08 4.94
CA HIS A 154 -12.03 15.35 4.22
C HIS A 154 -13.20 15.38 3.23
N VAL A 155 -13.71 16.58 2.96
CA VAL A 155 -14.58 16.87 1.82
C VAL A 155 -13.86 17.80 0.86
N ILE A 156 -13.92 17.49 -0.43
CA ILE A 156 -13.35 18.31 -1.51
C ILE A 156 -14.47 19.00 -2.27
N TYR A 157 -14.40 20.32 -2.39
CA TYR A 157 -15.39 21.15 -3.07
C TYR A 157 -14.91 21.54 -4.46
N PHE A 158 -15.59 21.03 -5.50
CA PHE A 158 -15.37 21.48 -6.86
C PHE A 158 -16.30 22.65 -7.19
N ALA A 159 -15.74 23.68 -7.83
CA ALA A 159 -16.54 24.79 -8.34
C ALA A 159 -17.56 24.29 -9.37
N SER A 160 -18.73 24.94 -9.43
CA SER A 160 -19.73 24.68 -10.47
C SER A 160 -19.12 24.87 -11.86
N PRO A 161 -19.68 24.29 -12.94
CA PRO A 161 -19.13 24.50 -14.28
C PRO A 161 -18.99 25.98 -14.67
N ALA A 162 -19.95 26.83 -14.28
CA ALA A 162 -19.92 28.26 -14.53
C ALA A 162 -18.80 28.95 -13.73
N ASP A 163 -18.71 28.68 -12.42
CA ASP A 163 -17.65 29.23 -11.57
C ASP A 163 -16.27 28.74 -11.99
N TRP A 164 -16.18 27.49 -12.46
CA TRP A 164 -14.94 26.90 -12.93
C TRP A 164 -14.39 27.67 -14.13
N ALA A 165 -15.25 27.95 -15.11
CA ALA A 165 -14.90 28.70 -16.31
C ALA A 165 -14.47 30.15 -16.01
N GLN A 166 -14.97 30.74 -14.92
CA GLN A 166 -14.65 32.13 -14.55
C GLN A 166 -13.41 32.25 -13.66
N ARG A 167 -13.22 31.32 -12.71
CA ARG A 167 -12.22 31.46 -11.63
C ARG A 167 -10.89 30.81 -11.95
N TYR A 168 -10.87 29.73 -12.75
CA TYR A 168 -9.65 28.97 -13.02
C TYR A 168 -8.94 29.46 -14.28
N PRO A 169 -7.61 29.29 -14.36
CA PRO A 169 -6.81 29.69 -15.52
C PRO A 169 -7.24 28.96 -16.80
N ALA A 170 -7.04 29.61 -17.95
CA ALA A 170 -7.52 29.17 -19.25
C ALA A 170 -7.17 27.70 -19.59
N TRP A 171 -5.98 27.22 -19.18
CA TRP A 171 -5.55 25.85 -19.43
C TRP A 171 -6.40 24.78 -18.73
N ALA A 172 -7.08 25.15 -17.63
CA ALA A 172 -7.89 24.25 -16.82
C ALA A 172 -9.39 24.33 -17.16
N GLN A 173 -9.85 25.42 -17.75
CA GLN A 173 -11.29 25.71 -17.95
C GLN A 173 -12.01 24.61 -18.75
N GLN A 174 -11.41 24.16 -19.85
CA GLN A 174 -11.99 23.12 -20.74
C GLN A 174 -11.70 21.68 -20.27
N ARG A 175 -10.94 21.52 -19.17
CA ARG A 175 -10.44 20.23 -18.69
C ARG A 175 -10.98 19.85 -17.31
N ARG A 176 -12.04 20.52 -16.86
CA ARG A 176 -12.69 20.30 -15.55
C ARG A 176 -12.88 18.82 -15.24
N GLY A 177 -13.54 18.06 -16.13
CA GLY A 177 -13.85 16.65 -15.91
C GLY A 177 -12.60 15.77 -15.77
N GLU A 178 -11.58 16.02 -16.59
CA GLU A 178 -10.30 15.31 -16.52
C GLU A 178 -9.57 15.59 -15.20
N ILE A 179 -9.50 16.86 -14.80
CA ILE A 179 -8.83 17.29 -13.56
C ILE A 179 -9.54 16.71 -12.34
N ILE A 180 -10.87 16.76 -12.29
CA ILE A 180 -11.67 16.15 -11.23
C ILE A 180 -11.41 14.65 -11.16
N ALA A 181 -11.39 13.94 -12.30
CA ALA A 181 -11.11 12.50 -12.32
C ALA A 181 -9.71 12.17 -11.77
N ARG A 182 -8.69 12.96 -12.12
CA ARG A 182 -7.32 12.84 -11.58
C ARG A 182 -7.28 13.06 -10.07
N ILE A 183 -7.93 14.12 -9.57
CA ILE A 183 -8.04 14.39 -8.12
C ILE A 183 -8.73 13.22 -7.41
N LYS A 184 -9.87 12.74 -7.93
CA LYS A 184 -10.59 11.59 -7.37
C LYS A 184 -9.76 10.31 -7.32
N SER A 185 -8.91 10.07 -8.32
CA SER A 185 -8.02 8.91 -8.34
C SER A 185 -6.92 8.94 -7.28
N ALA A 186 -6.56 10.13 -6.79
CA ALA A 186 -5.51 10.31 -5.80
C ALA A 186 -6.05 10.45 -4.36
N PHE A 187 -7.33 10.83 -4.22
CA PHE A 187 -8.03 10.98 -2.95
C PHE A 187 -9.27 10.06 -2.89
N PRO A 188 -9.13 8.73 -2.91
CA PRO A 188 -10.27 7.84 -3.08
C PRO A 188 -11.28 7.88 -1.92
N GLU A 189 -12.56 7.60 -2.21
CA GLU A 189 -13.53 7.17 -1.20
C GLU A 189 -13.05 5.86 -0.52
N PRO A 190 -13.36 5.61 0.77
CA PRO A 190 -14.24 6.40 1.64
C PRO A 190 -13.55 7.54 2.38
N ASP A 191 -12.23 7.67 2.27
CA ASP A 191 -11.45 8.64 3.07
C ASP A 191 -11.77 10.10 2.71
N TYR A 192 -12.31 10.33 1.50
CA TYR A 192 -12.68 11.63 0.96
C TYR A 192 -14.11 11.63 0.42
N GLU A 193 -14.83 12.71 0.71
CA GLU A 193 -16.13 13.05 0.13
C GLU A 193 -16.01 14.17 -0.92
N TYR A 194 -17.00 14.27 -1.80
CA TYR A 194 -16.98 15.17 -2.95
C TYR A 194 -18.26 15.96 -3.10
N HIS A 195 -18.14 17.28 -3.26
CA HIS A 195 -19.26 18.15 -3.60
C HIS A 195 -19.03 18.88 -4.93
N GLY A 196 -20.11 19.01 -5.69
CA GLY A 196 -20.10 19.73 -6.97
C GLY A 196 -19.38 19.01 -8.11
N ALA A 197 -19.15 17.70 -8.01
CA ALA A 197 -18.47 16.92 -9.05
C ALA A 197 -19.29 16.80 -10.34
#